data_AF-A0A934VLW8-F1
#
_entry.id   AF-A0A934VLW8-F1
#
_cell.length_a   1.000
_cell.length_b   1.000
_cell.length_c   1.000
_cell.angle_alpha   90.00
_cell.angle_beta   90.00
_cell.angle_gamma   90.00
#
_symmetry.space_group_name_H-M   'P 1'
#
loop_
_entity.id
_entity.type
_entity.pdbx_description
1 polymer ?
#
loop_
_entity_poly.entity_id
_entity_poly.type
_entity_poly.pdbx_seq_one_letter_code
_entity_poly.pdbx_strand_id
1 'polypeptide(L)'
;MVSLIATVSVLAGAAMAGEAEHDALVALAKDKESDFETALSEAVESGMSADWILEAEIVRMLSTGDFAAMTGLPERIDAVGDDFRFGVGRDFYSAEQLEGFADTLRCVIAYQASDKEAFEKYAIRSYAKAPGFNSAFGIGELLARQKMEAAQEMAMADFKVPMDMVLANAEGESKTLSEWMGQDEVMLVDFWASWCGPCIRLMPSLKEKQEKLSKQGVFVAGINTDKRDQLNNATTVRERQGMDSVPWLLDRNGGDLSGMLMIDSIPRMVLIDREGSVLYNGHPQDPSLNDALASVGVDLH
;
A
#
# COMPACT_ATOMS: atom_id res chain seq x y z
N MET A 1 -64.52 2.75 -4.55
CA MET A 1 -63.77 2.78 -3.28
C MET A 1 -63.33 1.40 -2.81
N VAL A 2 -64.17 0.35 -2.83
CA VAL A 2 -63.80 -1.01 -2.36
C VAL A 2 -62.66 -1.67 -3.18
N SER A 3 -62.63 -1.48 -4.50
CA SER A 3 -61.57 -2.04 -5.37
C SER A 3 -60.20 -1.39 -5.18
N LEU A 4 -60.13 -0.13 -4.74
CA LEU A 4 -58.85 0.58 -4.56
C LEU A 4 -58.19 0.17 -3.23
N ILE A 5 -58.99 -0.05 -2.19
CA ILE A 5 -58.52 -0.47 -0.86
C ILE A 5 -57.96 -1.90 -0.91
N ALA A 6 -58.61 -2.81 -1.63
CA ALA A 6 -58.12 -4.19 -1.80
C ALA A 6 -56.77 -4.24 -2.55
N THR A 7 -56.60 -3.45 -3.61
CA THR A 7 -55.33 -3.36 -4.35
C THR A 7 -54.21 -2.77 -3.49
N VAL A 8 -54.50 -1.74 -2.69
CA VAL A 8 -53.53 -1.14 -1.75
C VAL A 8 -53.14 -2.11 -0.64
N SER A 9 -54.08 -2.89 -0.10
CA SER A 9 -53.78 -3.90 0.93
C SER A 9 -52.96 -5.09 0.41
N VAL A 10 -53.19 -5.53 -0.84
CA VAL A 10 -52.40 -6.59 -1.48
C VAL A 10 -50.98 -6.11 -1.80
N LEU A 11 -50.83 -4.88 -2.32
CA LEU A 11 -49.53 -4.27 -2.59
C LEU A 11 -48.73 -4.06 -1.29
N ALA A 12 -49.39 -3.64 -0.21
CA ALA A 12 -48.76 -3.51 1.10
C ALA A 12 -48.31 -4.86 1.68
N GLY A 13 -49.13 -5.91 1.51
CA GLY A 13 -48.77 -7.27 1.95
C GLY A 13 -47.60 -7.89 1.17
N ALA A 14 -47.52 -7.65 -0.14
CA ALA A 14 -46.40 -8.10 -0.97
C ALA A 14 -45.10 -7.33 -0.67
N ALA A 15 -45.19 -6.02 -0.41
CA ALA A 15 -44.04 -5.22 0.01
C ALA A 15 -43.44 -5.70 1.34
N MET A 16 -44.29 -6.02 2.32
CA MET A 16 -43.84 -6.56 3.61
C MET A 16 -43.24 -7.97 3.52
N ALA A 17 -43.70 -8.80 2.56
CA ALA A 17 -43.11 -10.12 2.33
C ALA A 17 -41.68 -10.03 1.75
N GLY A 18 -41.48 -9.17 0.75
CA GLY A 18 -40.15 -8.97 0.15
C GLY A 18 -39.12 -8.38 1.12
N GLU A 19 -39.56 -7.49 2.02
CA GLU A 19 -38.70 -6.92 3.06
C GLU A 19 -38.20 -7.97 4.06
N ALA A 20 -39.07 -8.92 4.44
CA ALA A 20 -38.70 -10.03 5.32
C ALA A 20 -37.72 -11.02 4.66
N GLU A 21 -37.89 -11.28 3.36
CA GLU A 21 -36.97 -12.12 2.58
C GLU A 21 -35.59 -11.47 2.45
N HIS A 22 -35.56 -10.16 2.19
CA HIS A 22 -34.31 -9.39 2.17
C HIS A 22 -33.60 -9.42 3.54
N ASP A 23 -34.32 -9.13 4.63
CA ASP A 23 -33.72 -9.13 5.97
C ASP A 23 -33.15 -10.52 6.35
N ALA A 24 -33.80 -11.61 5.91
CA ALA A 24 -33.29 -12.96 6.10
C ALA A 24 -31.99 -13.21 5.33
N LEU A 25 -31.90 -12.73 4.07
CA LEU A 25 -30.69 -12.82 3.26
C LEU A 25 -29.53 -12.03 3.89
N VAL A 26 -29.79 -10.82 4.38
CA VAL A 26 -28.80 -9.98 5.08
C VAL A 26 -28.34 -10.65 6.39
N ALA A 27 -29.24 -11.30 7.13
CA ALA A 27 -28.87 -12.04 8.33
C ALA A 27 -27.91 -13.20 8.02
N LEU A 28 -28.14 -13.92 6.92
CA LEU A 28 -27.22 -14.96 6.43
C LEU A 28 -25.89 -14.36 6.00
N ALA A 29 -25.89 -13.20 5.32
CA ALA A 29 -24.67 -12.51 4.90
C ALA A 29 -23.73 -12.22 6.09
N LYS A 30 -24.29 -11.86 7.25
CA LYS A 30 -23.56 -11.59 8.51
C LYS A 30 -22.97 -12.85 9.15
N ASP A 31 -23.64 -13.99 9.01
CA ASP A 31 -23.16 -15.26 9.52
C ASP A 31 -22.09 -15.83 8.58
N LYS A 32 -20.84 -15.86 9.05
CA LYS A 32 -19.70 -16.31 8.24
C LYS A 32 -19.80 -17.77 7.84
N GLU A 33 -20.46 -18.58 8.66
CA GLU A 33 -20.62 -20.03 8.48
C GLU A 33 -21.88 -20.40 7.69
N SER A 34 -22.70 -19.42 7.31
CA SER A 34 -23.92 -19.66 6.55
C SER A 34 -23.63 -20.09 5.10
N ASP A 35 -24.60 -20.79 4.51
CA ASP A 35 -24.61 -21.07 3.07
C ASP A 35 -25.20 -19.87 2.29
N PHE A 36 -24.51 -18.74 2.38
CA PHE A 36 -24.94 -17.48 1.77
C PHE A 36 -25.07 -17.57 0.25
N GLU A 37 -24.19 -18.31 -0.43
CA GLU A 37 -24.18 -18.38 -1.90
C GLU A 37 -25.42 -19.08 -2.46
N THR A 38 -25.88 -20.15 -1.79
CA THR A 38 -27.14 -20.81 -2.15
C THR A 38 -28.33 -19.86 -1.92
N ALA A 39 -28.39 -19.20 -0.77
CA ALA A 39 -29.46 -18.26 -0.46
C ALA A 39 -29.49 -17.04 -1.41
N LEU A 40 -28.32 -16.54 -1.80
CA LEU A 40 -28.17 -15.46 -2.78
C LEU A 40 -28.70 -15.89 -4.15
N SER A 41 -28.36 -17.10 -4.59
CA SER A 41 -28.84 -17.65 -5.86
C SER A 41 -30.36 -17.79 -5.88
N GLU A 42 -30.96 -18.32 -4.81
CA GLU A 42 -32.40 -18.42 -4.66
C GLU A 42 -33.10 -17.05 -4.66
N ALA A 43 -32.50 -16.05 -4.02
CA ALA A 43 -33.02 -14.68 -4.00
C ALA A 43 -32.99 -14.02 -5.40
N VAL A 44 -31.92 -14.24 -6.18
CA VAL A 44 -31.86 -13.76 -7.57
C VAL A 44 -32.94 -14.44 -8.42
N GLU A 45 -33.11 -15.76 -8.26
CA GLU A 45 -34.12 -16.54 -8.99
C GLU A 45 -35.57 -16.16 -8.64
N SER A 46 -35.83 -15.75 -7.39
CA SER A 46 -37.14 -15.28 -6.95
C SER A 46 -37.51 -13.89 -7.49
N GLY A 47 -36.55 -13.20 -8.14
CA GLY A 47 -36.73 -11.85 -8.65
C GLY A 47 -36.54 -10.77 -7.58
N MET A 48 -35.80 -11.07 -6.51
CA MET A 48 -35.34 -10.04 -5.58
C MET A 48 -34.58 -8.95 -6.35
N SER A 49 -34.77 -7.71 -5.95
CA SER A 49 -34.25 -6.57 -6.68
C SER A 49 -32.74 -6.39 -6.51
N ALA A 50 -32.13 -5.81 -7.54
CA ALA A 50 -30.68 -5.66 -7.63
C ALA A 50 -30.05 -4.84 -6.48
N ASP A 51 -30.77 -3.87 -5.92
CA ASP A 51 -30.34 -3.08 -4.77
C ASP A 51 -30.23 -3.93 -3.49
N TRP A 52 -31.21 -4.77 -3.20
CA TRP A 52 -31.22 -5.70 -2.07
C TRP A 52 -30.20 -6.83 -2.21
N ILE A 53 -30.03 -7.35 -3.43
CA ILE A 53 -28.96 -8.30 -3.75
C ILE A 53 -27.59 -7.65 -3.49
N LEU A 54 -27.39 -6.42 -3.96
CA LEU A 54 -26.17 -5.65 -3.74
C LEU A 54 -25.93 -5.36 -2.25
N GLU A 55 -26.96 -5.00 -1.47
CA GLU A 55 -26.84 -4.80 -0.02
C GLU A 55 -26.32 -6.07 0.66
N ALA A 56 -26.94 -7.22 0.39
CA ALA A 56 -26.57 -8.50 0.98
C ALA A 56 -25.12 -8.91 0.62
N GLU A 57 -24.72 -8.73 -0.63
CA GLU A 57 -23.34 -8.98 -1.07
C GLU A 57 -22.33 -8.07 -0.35
N ILE A 58 -22.63 -6.77 -0.22
CA ILE A 58 -21.77 -5.83 0.50
C ILE A 58 -21.62 -6.28 1.97
N VAL A 59 -22.72 -6.62 2.63
CA VAL A 59 -22.71 -7.11 4.01
C VAL A 59 -21.91 -8.40 4.15
N ARG A 60 -22.03 -9.33 3.18
CA ARG A 60 -21.25 -10.56 3.14
C ARG A 60 -19.75 -10.25 3.07
N MET A 61 -19.35 -9.41 2.13
CA MET A 61 -17.94 -9.03 1.95
C MET A 61 -17.38 -8.35 3.19
N LEU A 62 -18.14 -7.44 3.82
CA LEU A 62 -17.73 -6.77 5.07
C LEU A 62 -17.59 -7.77 6.21
N SER A 63 -18.48 -8.75 6.29
CA SER A 63 -18.48 -9.76 7.34
C SER A 63 -17.32 -10.76 7.17
N THR A 64 -16.99 -11.15 5.95
CA THR A 64 -15.86 -12.06 5.67
C THR A 64 -14.50 -11.35 5.61
N GLY A 65 -14.49 -10.03 5.39
CA GLY A 65 -13.27 -9.27 5.16
C GLY A 65 -12.65 -9.50 3.78
N ASP A 66 -13.46 -9.88 2.78
CA ASP A 66 -13.00 -10.10 1.42
C ASP A 66 -12.87 -8.77 0.65
N PHE A 67 -11.76 -8.08 0.90
CA PHE A 67 -11.46 -6.81 0.23
C PHE A 67 -11.28 -6.94 -1.28
N ALA A 68 -10.81 -8.10 -1.77
CA ALA A 68 -10.60 -8.29 -3.20
C ALA A 68 -11.95 -8.24 -3.94
N ALA A 69 -12.97 -8.90 -3.39
CA ALA A 69 -14.34 -8.85 -3.90
C ALA A 69 -14.95 -7.43 -3.86
N MET A 70 -14.52 -6.59 -2.91
CA MET A 70 -15.03 -5.22 -2.79
C MET A 70 -14.54 -4.26 -3.88
N THR A 71 -13.46 -4.59 -4.59
CA THR A 71 -12.81 -3.65 -5.53
C THR A 71 -13.72 -3.19 -6.68
N GLY A 72 -14.71 -4.00 -7.07
CA GLY A 72 -15.69 -3.65 -8.11
C GLY A 72 -17.02 -3.11 -7.59
N LEU A 73 -17.17 -2.93 -6.27
CA LEU A 73 -18.39 -2.35 -5.70
C LEU A 73 -18.64 -0.88 -6.07
N PRO A 74 -17.63 0.01 -6.20
CA PRO A 74 -17.89 1.42 -6.49
C PRO A 74 -18.74 1.63 -7.75
N GLU A 75 -18.45 0.94 -8.84
CA GLU A 75 -19.18 1.04 -10.10
C GLU A 75 -20.59 0.45 -9.98
N ARG A 76 -20.75 -0.63 -9.21
CA ARG A 76 -22.06 -1.26 -8.94
C ARG A 76 -22.95 -0.35 -8.11
N ILE A 77 -22.39 0.32 -7.11
CA ILE A 77 -23.09 1.30 -6.27
C ILE A 77 -23.52 2.49 -7.12
N ASP A 78 -22.63 3.04 -7.95
CA ASP A 78 -22.96 4.16 -8.86
C ASP A 78 -24.09 3.80 -9.83
N ALA A 79 -24.16 2.55 -10.28
CA ALA A 79 -25.20 2.08 -11.20
C ALA A 79 -26.60 2.03 -10.57
N VAL A 80 -26.69 1.83 -9.25
CA VAL A 80 -27.97 1.85 -8.51
C VAL A 80 -28.34 3.27 -8.08
N GLY A 81 -27.34 4.10 -7.71
CA GLY A 81 -27.52 5.52 -7.42
C GLY A 81 -28.50 5.81 -6.26
N ASP A 82 -29.28 6.89 -6.41
CA ASP A 82 -30.20 7.39 -5.37
C ASP A 82 -31.45 6.52 -5.16
N ASP A 83 -31.73 5.58 -6.07
CA ASP A 83 -32.91 4.71 -6.04
C ASP A 83 -32.73 3.48 -5.12
N PHE A 84 -31.63 3.40 -4.38
CA PHE A 84 -31.30 2.29 -3.49
C PHE A 84 -32.31 2.14 -2.34
N ARG A 85 -32.95 0.97 -2.22
CA ARG A 85 -33.83 0.66 -1.09
C ARG A 85 -33.06 -0.10 -0.02
N PHE A 86 -33.07 0.44 1.20
CA PHE A 86 -32.40 -0.15 2.36
C PHE A 86 -33.36 -1.04 3.15
N GLY A 87 -32.85 -2.16 3.67
CA GLY A 87 -33.57 -3.03 4.62
C GLY A 87 -33.74 -2.44 6.02
N VAL A 88 -34.54 -3.10 6.86
CA VAL A 88 -34.86 -2.64 8.23
C VAL A 88 -33.67 -2.86 9.18
N GLY A 89 -32.79 -3.81 8.85
CA GLY A 89 -31.58 -4.16 9.61
C GLY A 89 -30.44 -3.13 9.59
N ARG A 90 -30.54 -2.10 8.73
CA ARG A 90 -29.69 -0.91 8.60
C ARG A 90 -28.18 -1.13 8.85
N ASP A 91 -27.51 -1.79 7.91
CA ASP A 91 -26.05 -1.69 7.79
C ASP A 91 -25.64 -0.39 7.06
N PHE A 92 -26.52 0.10 6.18
CA PHE A 92 -26.51 1.45 5.62
C PHE A 92 -27.80 2.19 6.00
N TYR A 93 -27.68 3.49 6.23
CA TYR A 93 -28.78 4.35 6.70
C TYR A 93 -29.22 5.39 5.66
N SER A 94 -28.44 5.59 4.58
CA SER A 94 -28.75 6.51 3.48
C SER A 94 -27.94 6.21 2.21
N ALA A 95 -28.46 6.65 1.06
CA ALA A 95 -27.73 6.64 -0.22
C ALA A 95 -26.41 7.42 -0.13
N GLU A 96 -26.40 8.53 0.61
CA GLU A 96 -25.20 9.31 0.87
C GLU A 96 -24.12 8.51 1.61
N GLN A 97 -24.51 7.70 2.60
CA GLN A 97 -23.56 6.84 3.32
C GLN A 97 -23.04 5.71 2.41
N LEU A 98 -23.89 5.14 1.56
CA LEU A 98 -23.49 4.12 0.58
C LEU A 98 -22.51 4.71 -0.45
N GLU A 99 -22.75 5.93 -0.92
CA GLU A 99 -21.80 6.66 -1.77
C GLU A 99 -20.48 6.93 -1.02
N GLY A 100 -20.56 7.33 0.26
CA GLY A 100 -19.37 7.50 1.10
C GLY A 100 -18.58 6.20 1.32
N PHE A 101 -19.26 5.05 1.39
CA PHE A 101 -18.61 3.76 1.41
C PHE A 101 -17.93 3.45 0.07
N ALA A 102 -18.58 3.71 -1.06
CA ALA A 102 -17.95 3.60 -2.37
C ALA A 102 -16.71 4.51 -2.47
N ASP A 103 -16.76 5.74 -1.97
CA ASP A 103 -15.60 6.64 -1.91
C ASP A 103 -14.50 6.13 -0.97
N THR A 104 -14.84 5.46 0.13
CA THR A 104 -13.85 4.75 0.98
C THR A 104 -13.11 3.68 0.18
N LEU A 105 -13.84 2.87 -0.59
CA LEU A 105 -13.23 1.83 -1.43
C LEU A 105 -12.35 2.44 -2.53
N ARG A 106 -12.84 3.48 -3.22
CA ARG A 106 -12.04 4.22 -4.23
C ARG A 106 -10.77 4.82 -3.65
N CYS A 107 -10.83 5.29 -2.41
CA CYS A 107 -9.66 5.76 -1.67
C CYS A 107 -8.62 4.63 -1.52
N VAL A 108 -9.02 3.46 -1.01
CA VAL A 108 -8.11 2.31 -0.87
C VAL A 108 -7.55 1.84 -2.22
N ILE A 109 -8.38 1.79 -3.26
CA ILE A 109 -7.97 1.41 -4.62
C ILE A 109 -6.94 2.41 -5.18
N ALA A 110 -7.21 3.72 -5.05
CA ALA A 110 -6.29 4.77 -5.48
C ALA A 110 -4.95 4.70 -4.73
N TYR A 111 -4.99 4.44 -3.42
CA TYR A 111 -3.78 4.24 -2.63
C TYR A 111 -2.95 3.05 -3.13
N GLN A 112 -3.59 1.91 -3.42
CA GLN A 112 -2.92 0.72 -3.97
C GLN A 112 -2.33 0.95 -5.37
N ALA A 113 -2.94 1.84 -6.15
CA ALA A 113 -2.47 2.26 -7.46
C ALA A 113 -1.42 3.40 -7.41
N SER A 114 -1.04 3.87 -6.22
CA SER A 114 -0.17 5.04 -6.01
C SER A 114 -0.71 6.33 -6.66
N ASP A 115 -2.03 6.43 -6.90
CA ASP A 115 -2.68 7.62 -7.45
C ASP A 115 -3.00 8.61 -6.33
N LYS A 116 -2.03 9.50 -6.07
CA LYS A 116 -2.11 10.48 -4.97
C LYS A 116 -3.30 11.45 -5.13
N GLU A 117 -3.62 11.86 -6.35
CA GLU A 117 -4.69 12.83 -6.62
C GLU A 117 -6.07 12.20 -6.40
N ALA A 118 -6.29 11.00 -6.95
CA ALA A 118 -7.53 10.27 -6.72
C ALA A 118 -7.71 9.91 -5.25
N PHE A 119 -6.63 9.48 -4.58
CA PHE A 119 -6.65 9.17 -3.14
C PHE A 119 -7.14 10.36 -2.31
N GLU A 120 -6.53 11.55 -2.46
CA GLU A 120 -6.93 12.74 -1.70
C GLU A 120 -8.39 13.15 -1.99
N LYS A 121 -8.78 13.12 -3.28
CA LYS A 121 -10.15 13.44 -3.71
C LYS A 121 -11.18 12.53 -3.02
N TYR A 122 -10.96 11.22 -3.04
CA TYR A 122 -11.92 10.26 -2.47
C TYR A 122 -11.85 10.22 -0.94
N ALA A 123 -10.68 10.43 -0.33
CA ALA A 123 -10.56 10.58 1.11
C ALA A 123 -11.44 11.74 1.62
N ILE A 124 -11.36 12.93 1.00
CA ILE A 124 -12.17 14.09 1.38
C ILE A 124 -13.67 13.79 1.28
N ARG A 125 -14.10 13.18 0.17
CA ARG A 125 -15.52 12.83 -0.02
C ARG A 125 -15.99 11.79 0.99
N SER A 126 -15.18 10.77 1.25
CA SER A 126 -15.52 9.72 2.22
C SER A 126 -15.64 10.29 3.64
N TYR A 127 -14.73 11.17 4.08
CA TYR A 127 -14.81 11.76 5.43
C TYR A 127 -16.09 12.55 5.67
N ALA A 128 -16.64 13.18 4.63
CA ALA A 128 -17.90 13.90 4.72
C ALA A 128 -19.12 12.96 4.88
N LYS A 129 -19.09 11.79 4.23
CA LYS A 129 -20.26 10.93 4.03
C LYS A 129 -20.27 9.64 4.86
N ALA A 130 -19.10 9.14 5.24
CA ALA A 130 -18.91 7.80 5.78
C ALA A 130 -17.80 7.73 6.86
N PRO A 131 -17.86 8.55 7.94
CA PRO A 131 -16.79 8.60 8.94
C PRO A 131 -16.50 7.25 9.61
N GLY A 132 -17.52 6.39 9.80
CA GLY A 132 -17.32 5.05 10.37
C GLY A 132 -16.48 4.13 9.50
N PHE A 133 -16.66 4.19 8.18
CA PHE A 133 -15.88 3.38 7.23
C PHE A 133 -14.45 3.89 7.10
N ASN A 134 -14.21 5.20 7.22
CA ASN A 134 -12.84 5.72 7.25
C ASN A 134 -12.00 5.10 8.37
N SER A 135 -12.58 4.96 9.57
CA SER A 135 -11.91 4.28 10.68
C SER A 135 -11.74 2.79 10.43
N ALA A 136 -12.76 2.11 9.89
CA ALA A 136 -12.71 0.66 9.64
C ALA A 136 -11.69 0.28 8.56
N PHE A 137 -11.48 1.12 7.56
CA PHE A 137 -10.57 0.90 6.44
C PHE A 137 -9.20 1.57 6.62
N GLY A 138 -8.96 2.22 7.76
CA GLY A 138 -7.68 2.84 8.10
C GLY A 138 -7.29 4.03 7.21
N ILE A 139 -8.27 4.79 6.71
CA ILE A 139 -8.03 5.89 5.77
C ILE A 139 -7.18 7.00 6.43
N GLY A 140 -7.33 7.21 7.74
CA GLY A 140 -6.53 8.17 8.49
C GLY A 140 -5.05 7.80 8.54
N GLU A 141 -4.75 6.51 8.73
CA GLU A 141 -3.40 5.95 8.72
C GLU A 141 -2.76 6.06 7.34
N LEU A 142 -3.53 5.79 6.28
CA LEU A 142 -3.07 5.95 4.89
C LEU A 142 -2.73 7.41 4.57
N LEU A 143 -3.60 8.35 4.97
CA LEU A 143 -3.34 9.80 4.83
C LEU A 143 -2.10 10.24 5.61
N ALA A 144 -1.95 9.77 6.85
CA ALA A 144 -0.78 10.09 7.66
C ALA A 144 0.50 9.59 6.99
N ARG A 145 0.50 8.36 6.47
CA ARG A 145 1.64 7.79 5.76
C ARG A 145 1.98 8.58 4.50
N GLN A 146 1.00 8.86 3.65
CA GLN A 146 1.22 9.65 2.42
C GLN A 146 1.79 11.04 2.74
N LYS A 147 1.28 11.71 3.78
CA LYS A 147 1.81 13.01 4.22
C LYS A 147 3.22 12.92 4.78
N MET A 148 3.53 11.87 5.54
CA MET A 148 4.89 11.63 6.04
C MET A 148 5.86 11.37 4.89
N GLU A 149 5.47 10.57 3.90
CA GLU A 149 6.26 10.32 2.69
C GLU A 149 6.50 11.62 1.91
N ALA A 150 5.46 12.44 1.69
CA ALA A 150 5.60 13.74 1.02
C ALA A 150 6.47 14.72 1.83
N ALA A 151 6.33 14.76 3.15
CA ALA A 151 7.15 15.60 4.01
C ALA A 151 8.62 15.14 4.01
N GLN A 152 8.86 13.83 3.98
CA GLN A 152 10.20 13.27 3.82
C GLN A 152 10.77 13.67 2.45
N GLU A 153 10.02 13.48 1.37
CA GLU A 153 10.42 13.89 0.01
C GLU A 153 10.81 15.38 -0.03
N MET A 154 9.99 16.26 0.53
CA MET A 154 10.27 17.69 0.61
C MET A 154 11.50 18.01 1.48
N ALA A 155 11.65 17.35 2.63
CA ALA A 155 12.81 17.53 3.50
C ALA A 155 14.10 17.06 2.84
N MET A 156 14.02 16.01 2.01
CA MET A 156 15.17 15.46 1.30
C MET A 156 15.54 16.26 0.04
N ALA A 157 14.63 17.06 -0.53
CA ALA A 157 14.86 17.79 -1.79
C ALA A 157 16.05 18.76 -1.72
N ASP A 158 16.23 19.46 -0.60
CA ASP A 158 17.38 20.36 -0.37
C ASP A 158 18.46 19.73 0.53
N PHE A 159 18.24 18.50 1.00
CA PHE A 159 19.18 17.80 1.84
C PHE A 159 20.34 17.26 1.01
N LYS A 160 21.56 17.53 1.48
CA LYS A 160 22.79 16.98 0.89
C LYS A 160 23.54 16.14 1.91
N VAL A 161 23.82 14.91 1.52
CA VAL A 161 24.73 14.03 2.23
C VAL A 161 26.16 14.61 2.12
N PRO A 162 26.88 14.82 3.23
CA PRO A 162 28.26 15.29 3.19
C PRO A 162 29.15 14.25 2.52
N MET A 163 29.74 14.59 1.37
CA MET A 163 30.57 13.65 0.60
C MET A 163 31.91 13.32 1.28
N ASP A 164 32.31 14.11 2.28
CA ASP A 164 33.44 13.89 3.17
C ASP A 164 33.09 13.00 4.39
N MET A 165 31.83 12.58 4.53
CA MET A 165 31.42 11.64 5.58
C MET A 165 32.14 10.29 5.39
N VAL A 166 32.71 9.79 6.48
CA VAL A 166 33.50 8.55 6.48
C VAL A 166 32.61 7.36 6.81
N LEU A 167 32.66 6.33 5.96
CA LEU A 167 32.09 5.02 6.23
C LEU A 167 33.18 3.95 6.20
N ALA A 168 33.07 3.00 7.12
CA ALA A 168 33.88 1.80 7.11
C ALA A 168 33.21 0.68 6.31
N ASN A 169 34.00 -0.21 5.72
CA ASN A 169 33.50 -1.48 5.19
C ASN A 169 33.72 -2.65 6.15
N ALA A 170 33.24 -3.84 5.78
CA ALA A 170 33.42 -5.05 6.57
C ALA A 170 34.91 -5.49 6.70
N GLU A 171 35.78 -5.06 5.79
CA GLU A 171 37.21 -5.35 5.80
C GLU A 171 38.02 -4.40 6.70
N GLY A 172 37.37 -3.41 7.31
CA GLY A 172 38.01 -2.42 8.19
C GLY A 172 38.65 -1.23 7.45
N GLU A 173 38.45 -1.12 6.13
CA GLU A 173 38.82 0.06 5.37
C GLU A 173 37.81 1.18 5.66
N SER A 174 38.30 2.40 5.89
CA SER A 174 37.48 3.59 6.12
C SER A 174 37.82 4.63 5.07
N LYS A 175 36.80 5.12 4.35
CA LYS A 175 36.91 6.10 3.28
C LYS A 175 35.76 7.08 3.36
N THR A 176 35.92 8.27 2.79
CA THR A 176 34.80 9.18 2.59
C THR A 176 33.82 8.61 1.55
N LEU A 177 32.59 9.11 1.51
CA LEU A 177 31.62 8.73 0.46
C LEU A 177 32.17 9.01 -0.94
N SER A 178 32.81 10.17 -1.15
CA SER A 178 33.43 10.49 -2.44
C SER A 178 34.54 9.52 -2.82
N GLU A 179 35.32 9.04 -1.85
CA GLU A 179 36.36 8.04 -2.07
C GLU A 179 35.78 6.64 -2.37
N TRP A 180 34.67 6.27 -1.73
CA TRP A 180 33.95 5.03 -2.05
C TRP A 180 33.39 5.04 -3.48
N MET A 181 32.78 6.15 -3.88
CA MET A 181 32.27 6.32 -5.25
C MET A 181 33.40 6.32 -6.28
N GLY A 182 34.55 6.92 -5.98
CA GLY A 182 35.69 6.94 -6.88
C GLY A 182 35.34 7.59 -8.23
N GLN A 183 35.33 6.79 -9.31
CA GLN A 183 34.97 7.23 -10.66
C GLN A 183 33.47 7.12 -10.98
N ASP A 184 32.67 6.53 -10.09
CA ASP A 184 31.23 6.41 -10.24
C ASP A 184 30.54 7.75 -9.94
N GLU A 185 29.55 8.12 -10.77
CA GLU A 185 28.82 9.39 -10.66
C GLU A 185 27.72 9.36 -9.60
N VAL A 186 27.24 8.15 -9.29
CA VAL A 186 26.14 7.94 -8.33
C VAL A 186 26.40 6.73 -7.45
N MET A 187 25.84 6.77 -6.25
CA MET A 187 25.88 5.69 -5.27
C MET A 187 24.45 5.17 -5.03
N LEU A 188 24.26 3.86 -5.17
CA LEU A 188 23.02 3.16 -4.83
C LEU A 188 23.25 2.29 -3.59
N VAL A 189 22.57 2.62 -2.50
CA VAL A 189 22.76 1.95 -1.20
C VAL A 189 21.49 1.19 -0.81
N ASP A 190 21.64 -0.09 -0.48
CA ASP A 190 20.60 -0.92 0.12
C ASP A 190 20.78 -1.01 1.64
N PHE A 191 19.82 -0.49 2.41
CA PHE A 191 19.80 -0.58 3.87
C PHE A 191 19.07 -1.85 4.29
N TRP A 192 19.76 -2.70 5.06
CA TRP A 192 19.27 -4.03 5.42
C TRP A 192 19.79 -4.46 6.80
N ALA A 193 19.18 -5.52 7.35
CA ALA A 193 19.62 -6.13 8.61
C ALA A 193 19.53 -7.66 8.57
N SER A 194 20.33 -8.33 9.40
CA SER A 194 20.43 -9.80 9.45
C SER A 194 19.13 -10.52 9.83
N TRP A 195 18.26 -9.84 10.59
CA TRP A 195 16.94 -10.33 10.99
C TRP A 195 15.83 -9.96 9.97
N CYS A 196 16.13 -9.14 8.96
CA CYS A 196 15.13 -8.68 7.99
C CYS A 196 14.89 -9.73 6.89
N GLY A 197 13.91 -10.62 7.12
CA GLY A 197 13.52 -11.64 6.13
C GLY A 197 13.25 -11.11 4.72
N PRO A 198 12.46 -10.02 4.54
CA PRO A 198 12.26 -9.41 3.22
C PRO A 198 13.56 -8.93 2.56
N CYS A 199 14.46 -8.29 3.31
CA CYS A 199 15.74 -7.81 2.79
C CYS A 199 16.59 -8.98 2.25
N ILE A 200 16.67 -10.09 3.00
CA ILE A 200 17.42 -11.28 2.57
C ILE A 200 16.85 -11.85 1.26
N ARG A 201 15.52 -11.85 1.08
CA ARG A 201 14.90 -12.31 -0.18
C ARG A 201 15.21 -11.42 -1.37
N LEU A 202 15.54 -10.15 -1.16
CA LEU A 202 15.86 -9.18 -2.21
C LEU A 202 17.36 -9.15 -2.58
N MET A 203 18.23 -9.83 -1.83
CA MET A 203 19.68 -9.87 -2.09
C MET A 203 20.07 -10.35 -3.50
N PRO A 204 19.41 -11.36 -4.11
CA PRO A 204 19.67 -11.72 -5.50
C PRO A 204 19.45 -10.55 -6.47
N SER A 205 18.42 -9.73 -6.24
CA SER A 205 18.18 -8.51 -7.05
C SER A 205 19.25 -7.45 -6.80
N LEU A 206 19.71 -7.27 -5.56
CA LEU A 206 20.82 -6.36 -5.25
C LEU A 206 22.10 -6.77 -5.98
N LYS A 207 22.42 -8.07 -6.00
CA LYS A 207 23.58 -8.60 -6.73
C LYS A 207 23.48 -8.33 -8.23
N GLU A 208 22.32 -8.57 -8.83
CA GLU A 208 22.09 -8.25 -10.24
C GLU A 208 22.25 -6.76 -10.54
N LYS A 209 21.71 -5.89 -9.67
CA LYS A 209 21.90 -4.44 -9.77
C LYS A 209 23.38 -4.08 -9.69
N GLN A 210 24.15 -4.66 -8.77
CA GLN A 210 25.60 -4.40 -8.68
C GLN A 210 26.33 -4.79 -9.99
N GLU A 211 26.06 -5.98 -10.52
CA GLU A 211 26.72 -6.47 -11.74
C GLU A 211 26.40 -5.62 -13.00
N LYS A 212 25.18 -5.08 -13.08
CA LYS A 212 24.72 -4.26 -14.20
C LYS A 212 25.12 -2.79 -14.04
N LEU A 213 24.83 -2.20 -12.90
CA LEU A 213 24.93 -0.76 -12.68
C LEU A 213 26.38 -0.30 -12.44
N SER A 214 27.24 -1.13 -11.86
CA SER A 214 28.67 -0.78 -11.71
C SER A 214 29.41 -0.67 -13.04
N LYS A 215 28.87 -1.23 -14.13
CA LYS A 215 29.41 -1.02 -15.50
C LYS A 215 28.96 0.31 -16.11
N GLN A 216 28.02 0.99 -15.47
CA GLN A 216 27.39 2.22 -15.93
C GLN A 216 27.72 3.41 -15.00
N GLY A 217 28.76 3.29 -14.18
CA GLY A 217 29.19 4.37 -13.29
C GLY A 217 28.34 4.51 -12.01
N VAL A 218 27.73 3.42 -11.55
CA VAL A 218 26.98 3.37 -10.28
C VAL A 218 27.72 2.53 -9.25
N PHE A 219 28.10 3.16 -8.14
CA PHE A 219 28.63 2.46 -6.99
C PHE A 219 27.47 1.82 -6.20
N VAL A 220 27.32 0.51 -6.29
CA VAL A 220 26.24 -0.21 -5.58
C VAL A 220 26.78 -0.84 -4.31
N ALA A 221 26.19 -0.57 -3.15
CA ALA A 221 26.63 -1.11 -1.86
C ALA A 221 25.45 -1.50 -0.97
N GLY A 222 25.70 -2.40 -0.02
CA GLY A 222 24.78 -2.69 1.09
C GLY A 222 25.26 -2.02 2.38
N ILE A 223 24.35 -1.43 3.14
CA ILE A 223 24.59 -0.93 4.50
C ILE A 223 23.87 -1.80 5.52
N ASN A 224 24.63 -2.40 6.42
CA ASN A 224 24.08 -3.15 7.54
C ASN A 224 23.64 -2.20 8.68
N THR A 225 22.38 -2.28 9.08
CA THR A 225 21.79 -1.44 10.14
C THR A 225 21.54 -2.20 11.44
N ASP A 226 22.15 -3.38 11.63
CA ASP A 226 22.00 -4.13 12.88
C ASP A 226 22.47 -3.28 14.07
N LYS A 227 21.76 -3.33 15.20
CA LYS A 227 22.12 -2.49 16.37
C LYS A 227 23.34 -3.01 17.12
N ARG A 228 23.68 -4.29 16.94
CA ARG A 228 24.77 -5.00 17.63
C ARG A 228 25.44 -5.95 16.64
N ASP A 229 26.73 -6.18 16.84
CA ASP A 229 27.53 -7.15 16.08
C ASP A 229 27.40 -7.00 14.55
N GLN A 230 27.28 -5.75 14.06
CA GLN A 230 27.06 -5.42 12.64
C GLN A 230 27.99 -6.20 11.72
N LEU A 231 29.29 -6.17 12.01
CA LEU A 231 30.30 -6.85 11.21
C LEU A 231 30.07 -8.37 11.13
N ASN A 232 29.88 -9.04 12.27
CA ASN A 232 29.73 -10.49 12.29
C ASN A 232 28.42 -10.93 11.61
N ASN A 233 27.35 -10.17 11.80
CA ASN A 233 26.05 -10.41 11.18
C ASN A 233 26.12 -10.18 9.66
N ALA A 234 26.76 -9.10 9.24
CA ALA A 234 27.05 -8.80 7.84
C ALA A 234 27.85 -9.93 7.16
N THR A 235 28.97 -10.35 7.75
CA THR A 235 29.82 -11.43 7.23
C THR A 235 29.05 -12.74 7.10
N THR A 236 28.27 -13.12 8.13
CA THR A 236 27.47 -14.35 8.10
C THR A 236 26.46 -14.34 6.96
N VAL A 237 25.79 -13.21 6.73
CA VAL A 237 24.78 -13.10 5.66
C VAL A 237 25.46 -13.07 4.29
N ARG A 238 26.57 -12.34 4.15
CA ARG A 238 27.36 -12.29 2.92
C ARG A 238 27.77 -13.68 2.44
N GLU A 239 28.34 -14.50 3.33
CA GLU A 239 28.74 -15.88 3.02
C GLU A 239 27.56 -16.75 2.61
N ARG A 240 26.43 -16.66 3.34
CA ARG A 240 25.23 -17.45 3.06
C ARG A 240 24.54 -17.09 1.75
N GLN A 241 24.59 -15.82 1.37
CA GLN A 241 23.89 -15.28 0.19
C GLN A 241 24.80 -15.14 -1.03
N GLY A 242 26.10 -15.42 -0.90
CA GLY A 242 27.07 -15.32 -2.01
C GLY A 242 27.22 -13.89 -2.53
N MET A 243 27.32 -12.92 -1.61
CA MET A 243 27.31 -11.47 -1.88
C MET A 243 28.71 -10.86 -1.99
N ASP A 244 29.69 -11.65 -2.43
CA ASP A 244 31.10 -11.25 -2.45
C ASP A 244 31.41 -10.10 -3.41
N SER A 245 30.57 -9.90 -4.43
CA SER A 245 30.71 -8.84 -5.43
C SER A 245 30.13 -7.50 -4.98
N VAL A 246 29.29 -7.48 -3.94
CA VAL A 246 28.68 -6.25 -3.42
C VAL A 246 29.56 -5.73 -2.29
N PRO A 247 30.01 -4.46 -2.32
CA PRO A 247 30.61 -3.79 -1.17
C PRO A 247 29.63 -3.70 0.02
N TRP A 248 30.13 -3.98 1.24
CA TRP A 248 29.34 -3.91 2.47
C TRP A 248 29.89 -2.81 3.37
N LEU A 249 29.13 -1.73 3.47
CA LEU A 249 29.43 -0.59 4.33
C LEU A 249 28.75 -0.76 5.70
N LEU A 250 29.36 -0.18 6.72
CA LEU A 250 28.91 -0.25 8.10
C LEU A 250 28.40 1.12 8.52
N ASP A 251 27.14 1.17 8.94
CA ASP A 251 26.50 2.43 9.31
C ASP A 251 27.09 3.04 10.60
N ARG A 252 27.33 2.22 11.64
CA ARG A 252 27.63 2.72 13.00
C ARG A 252 29.10 2.58 13.42
N ASN A 253 30.02 2.52 12.46
CA ASN A 253 31.46 2.41 12.69
C ASN A 253 32.25 3.60 12.08
N GLY A 254 31.80 4.82 12.36
CA GLY A 254 32.43 6.07 11.87
C GLY A 254 31.46 7.04 11.18
N GLY A 255 30.23 6.62 10.87
CA GLY A 255 29.16 7.46 10.31
C GLY A 255 27.80 7.28 11.01
N ASP A 256 26.75 7.82 10.38
CA ASP A 256 25.32 7.63 10.72
C ASP A 256 24.46 7.95 9.49
N LEU A 257 24.75 7.30 8.36
CA LEU A 257 24.07 7.61 7.09
C LEU A 257 22.58 7.25 7.18
N SER A 258 22.24 6.16 7.88
CA SER A 258 20.84 5.78 8.08
C SER A 258 20.07 6.81 8.90
N GLY A 259 20.67 7.37 9.96
CA GLY A 259 20.08 8.44 10.76
C GLY A 259 19.89 9.73 9.96
N MET A 260 20.90 10.13 9.19
CA MET A 260 20.86 11.31 8.33
C MET A 260 19.79 11.24 7.25
N LEU A 261 19.61 10.07 6.64
CA LEU A 261 18.59 9.83 5.61
C LEU A 261 17.20 9.47 6.19
N MET A 262 17.05 9.54 7.51
CA MET A 262 15.82 9.21 8.25
C MET A 262 15.29 7.82 7.90
N ILE A 263 16.17 6.82 7.82
CA ILE A 263 15.81 5.43 7.53
C ILE A 263 15.23 4.78 8.78
N ASP A 264 13.91 4.73 8.87
CA ASP A 264 13.16 4.16 10.01
C ASP A 264 12.58 2.76 9.72
N SER A 265 12.65 2.32 8.46
CA SER A 265 12.10 1.08 7.95
C SER A 265 13.02 0.45 6.90
N ILE A 266 13.02 -0.88 6.85
CA ILE A 266 13.77 -1.69 5.86
C ILE A 266 12.83 -2.79 5.31
N PRO A 267 12.98 -3.21 4.05
CA PRO A 267 14.05 -2.87 3.10
C PRO A 267 13.92 -1.45 2.54
N ARG A 268 15.06 -0.78 2.34
CA ARG A 268 15.10 0.61 1.87
C ARG A 268 16.31 0.82 0.98
N MET A 269 16.13 1.49 -0.13
CA MET A 269 17.16 1.78 -1.11
C MET A 269 17.25 3.28 -1.36
N VAL A 270 18.47 3.79 -1.46
CA VAL A 270 18.74 5.22 -1.62
C VAL A 270 19.72 5.44 -2.78
N LEU A 271 19.39 6.37 -3.67
CA LEU A 271 20.28 6.82 -4.76
C LEU A 271 20.80 8.22 -4.42
N ILE A 272 22.12 8.39 -4.46
CA ILE A 272 22.82 9.63 -4.09
C ILE A 272 23.76 10.03 -5.23
N ASP A 273 23.80 11.31 -5.61
CA ASP A 273 24.72 11.84 -6.62
C ASP A 273 26.07 12.32 -6.03
N ARG A 274 27.00 12.73 -6.90
CA ARG A 274 28.32 13.27 -6.53
C ARG A 274 28.25 14.55 -5.71
N GLU A 275 27.15 15.29 -5.81
CA GLU A 275 26.89 16.51 -5.08
C GLU A 275 26.23 16.26 -3.72
N GLY A 276 25.98 14.98 -3.38
CA GLY A 276 25.34 14.53 -2.15
C GLY A 276 23.81 14.62 -2.18
N SER A 277 23.19 14.98 -3.31
CA SER A 277 21.74 15.07 -3.44
C SER A 277 21.12 13.67 -3.42
N VAL A 278 19.98 13.54 -2.73
CA VAL A 278 19.25 12.27 -2.65
C VAL A 278 18.20 12.21 -3.74
N LEU A 279 18.46 11.41 -4.77
CA LEU A 279 17.62 11.29 -5.96
C LEU A 279 16.50 10.27 -5.80
N TYR A 280 16.66 9.34 -4.85
CA TYR A 280 15.66 8.33 -4.50
C TYR A 280 15.84 7.89 -3.05
N ASN A 281 14.75 7.67 -2.31
CA ASN A 281 14.76 7.13 -0.96
C ASN A 281 13.45 6.35 -0.71
N GLY A 282 13.44 5.05 -1.04
CA GLY A 282 12.21 4.27 -1.10
C GLY A 282 12.42 2.76 -1.10
N HIS A 283 11.37 1.99 -1.39
CA HIS A 283 11.44 0.53 -1.40
C HIS A 283 12.27 0.00 -2.61
N PRO A 284 13.10 -1.05 -2.50
CA PRO A 284 13.96 -1.51 -3.61
C PRO A 284 13.24 -2.08 -4.85
N GLN A 285 11.91 -2.22 -4.79
CA GLN A 285 11.05 -2.72 -5.87
C GLN A 285 10.04 -1.67 -6.35
N ASP A 286 10.13 -0.43 -5.86
CA ASP A 286 9.28 0.65 -6.35
C ASP A 286 9.68 0.98 -7.81
N PRO A 287 8.72 1.09 -8.75
CA PRO A 287 9.00 1.48 -10.13
C PRO A 287 9.73 2.83 -10.25
N SER A 288 9.49 3.77 -9.33
CA SER A 288 10.13 5.10 -9.35
C SER A 288 11.65 5.05 -9.16
N LEU A 289 12.20 3.96 -8.61
CA LEU A 289 13.65 3.73 -8.58
C LEU A 289 14.24 3.68 -10.01
N ASN A 290 13.51 3.09 -10.95
CA ASN A 290 13.94 3.01 -12.35
C ASN A 290 13.97 4.40 -13.00
N ASP A 291 12.98 5.24 -12.70
CA ASP A 291 12.93 6.62 -13.19
C ASP A 291 14.11 7.43 -12.63
N ALA A 292 14.43 7.27 -11.34
CA ALA A 292 15.57 7.91 -10.71
C ALA A 292 16.91 7.45 -11.34
N LEU A 293 17.09 6.15 -11.59
CA LEU A 293 18.27 5.62 -12.27
C LEU A 293 18.38 6.13 -13.73
N ALA A 294 17.28 6.16 -14.47
CA ALA A 294 17.25 6.69 -15.83
C ALA A 294 17.62 8.19 -15.87
N SER A 295 17.21 8.96 -14.85
CA SER A 295 17.52 10.40 -14.75
C SER A 295 19.04 10.69 -14.66
N VAL A 296 19.83 9.71 -14.21
CA VAL A 296 21.29 9.79 -14.11
C VAL A 296 22.03 9.04 -15.24
N GLY A 297 21.30 8.69 -16.30
CA GLY A 297 21.88 8.12 -17.52
C GLY A 297 22.14 6.61 -17.47
N VAL A 298 21.54 5.90 -16.52
CA VAL A 298 21.58 4.43 -16.48
C VAL A 298 20.62 3.87 -17.53
N ASP A 299 21.12 2.97 -18.37
CA ASP A 299 20.33 2.11 -19.25
C ASP A 299 19.83 0.87 -18.48
N LEU A 300 18.51 0.71 -18.45
CA LEU A 300 17.82 -0.38 -17.77
C LEU A 300 17.43 -1.52 -18.73
N HIS A 301 17.74 -1.40 -20.02
CA HIS A 301 17.32 -2.33 -21.09
C HIS A 301 18.44 -3.17 -21.69
#